data_AF-K9S8V0-F1
#
_entry.id   AF-K9S8V0-F1
#
_cell.length_a   1.000
_cell.length_b   1.000
_cell.length_c   1.000
_cell.angle_alpha   90.00
_cell.angle_beta   90.00
_cell.angle_gamma   90.00
#
_symmetry.space_group_name_H-M   'P 1'
#
loop_
_entity.id
_entity.type
_entity.pdbx_description
1 polymer ?
#
loop_
_entity_poly.entity_id
_entity_poly.type
_entity_poly.pdbx_seq_one_letter_code
_entity_poly.pdbx_strand_id
1 'polypeptide(L)'
;MRFLKSAIIAALIVVLFVSTPAWAANLTGPQENAVRSAKQYLNFQGFSRSGLIRQLSSTYGDGYDVADATVAVDSLNIDWNQQAARSAQQYLSFQGFSCTGLINQLSSSAGDGYTESEAYYGAQQTNTCQ
;
A
#
# COMPACT_ATOMS: atom_id res chain seq x y z
N MET A 1 -14.19 -37.70 64.92
CA MET A 1 -13.50 -38.51 63.90
C MET A 1 -14.08 -38.10 62.54
N ARG A 2 -13.47 -37.12 61.85
CA ARG A 2 -12.66 -37.32 60.62
C ARG A 2 -13.22 -38.41 59.72
N PHE A 3 -13.68 -38.07 58.51
CA PHE A 3 -13.10 -38.55 57.24
C PHE A 3 -13.55 -37.66 56.07
N LEU A 4 -12.56 -36.94 55.51
CA LEU A 4 -12.58 -36.35 54.17
C LEU A 4 -12.69 -37.48 53.12
N LYS A 5 -13.51 -37.31 52.09
CA LYS A 5 -13.26 -37.88 50.76
C LYS A 5 -13.66 -36.87 49.68
N SER A 6 -12.63 -36.28 49.07
CA SER A 6 -12.73 -35.43 47.88
C SER A 6 -13.04 -36.24 46.64
N ALA A 7 -13.84 -35.68 45.72
CA ALA A 7 -13.88 -36.00 44.29
C ALA A 7 -14.21 -34.66 43.59
N ILE A 8 -13.24 -33.91 43.07
CA ILE A 8 -12.56 -34.03 41.77
C ILE A 8 -13.52 -34.08 40.56
N ILE A 9 -13.71 -32.87 40.00
CA ILE A 9 -13.72 -32.50 38.57
C ILE A 9 -14.93 -32.88 37.70
N ALA A 10 -15.67 -31.85 37.30
CA ALA A 10 -16.02 -31.64 35.89
C ALA A 10 -15.90 -30.13 35.60
N ALA A 11 -14.67 -29.66 35.39
CA ALA A 11 -14.44 -28.32 34.86
C ALA A 11 -14.87 -28.32 33.39
N LEU A 12 -15.99 -27.67 33.12
CA LEU A 12 -16.46 -27.38 31.77
C LEU A 12 -15.51 -26.34 31.14
N ILE A 13 -14.43 -26.80 30.52
CA ILE A 13 -13.54 -25.92 29.75
C ILE A 13 -14.25 -25.63 28.43
N VAL A 14 -15.04 -24.56 28.41
CA VAL A 14 -15.47 -23.94 27.15
C VAL A 14 -14.25 -23.24 26.58
N VAL A 15 -13.56 -23.90 25.65
CA VAL A 15 -12.51 -23.27 24.84
C VAL A 15 -13.22 -22.30 23.90
N LEU A 16 -13.40 -21.05 24.34
CA LEU A 16 -13.79 -19.96 23.46
C LEU A 16 -12.59 -19.68 22.55
N PHE A 17 -12.57 -20.29 21.37
CA PHE A 17 -11.76 -19.81 20.26
C PHE A 17 -12.33 -18.45 19.83
N VAL A 18 -11.87 -17.38 20.49
CA VAL A 18 -12.13 -16.02 20.04
C VAL A 18 -11.32 -15.85 18.76
N SER A 19 -11.95 -16.10 17.62
CA SER A 19 -11.40 -15.79 16.32
C SER A 19 -11.32 -14.27 16.21
N THR A 20 -10.19 -13.70 16.61
CA THR A 20 -9.91 -12.29 16.32
C THR A 20 -9.99 -12.12 14.81
N PRO A 21 -10.78 -11.17 14.30
CA PRO A 21 -10.83 -10.93 12.87
C PRO A 21 -9.42 -10.60 12.40
N ALA A 22 -8.99 -11.18 11.28
CA ALA A 22 -7.67 -10.96 10.68
C ALA A 22 -7.35 -9.48 10.41
N TRP A 23 -8.36 -8.60 10.53
CA TRP A 23 -8.26 -7.15 10.32
C TRP A 23 -7.86 -6.39 11.59
N ALA A 24 -7.73 -7.07 12.74
CA ALA A 24 -7.28 -6.50 14.01
C ALA A 24 -5.82 -6.84 14.35
N ALA A 25 -5.08 -7.47 13.43
CA ALA A 25 -3.66 -7.71 13.61
C ALA A 25 -2.87 -6.41 13.35
N ASN A 26 -2.12 -5.94 14.35
CA ASN A 26 -1.13 -4.88 14.15
C ASN A 26 -0.12 -5.31 13.08
N LEU A 27 0.43 -4.33 12.35
CA LEU A 27 1.48 -4.57 11.36
C LEU A 27 2.69 -5.26 12.02
N THR A 28 3.39 -6.11 11.26
CA THR A 28 4.69 -6.63 11.68
C THR A 28 5.74 -5.52 11.66
N GLY A 29 6.86 -5.70 12.37
CA GLY A 29 7.96 -4.74 12.33
C GLY A 29 8.45 -4.39 10.90
N PRO A 30 8.69 -5.37 10.01
CA PRO A 30 9.00 -5.11 8.62
C PRO A 30 7.94 -4.30 7.88
N GLN A 31 6.65 -4.59 8.09
CA GLN A 31 5.55 -3.85 7.49
C GLN A 31 5.50 -2.40 7.99
N GLU A 32 5.70 -2.16 9.29
CA GLU A 32 5.78 -0.81 9.84
C GLU A 32 6.97 -0.01 9.27
N ASN A 33 8.12 -0.68 9.04
CA ASN A 33 9.28 -0.07 8.41
C ASN A 33 8.97 0.32 6.96
N ALA A 34 8.37 -0.60 6.20
CA ALA A 34 7.94 -0.35 4.83
C ALA A 34 6.88 0.77 4.74
N VAL A 35 5.97 0.89 5.72
CA VAL A 35 5.03 2.03 5.81
C VAL A 35 5.77 3.35 5.96
N ARG A 36 6.85 3.41 6.75
CA ARG A 36 7.64 4.62 6.91
C ARG A 36 8.37 4.98 5.62
N SER A 37 9.01 4.01 4.95
CA SER A 37 9.60 4.22 3.62
C SER A 37 8.57 4.69 2.60
N ALA A 38 7.40 4.05 2.54
CA ALA A 38 6.32 4.39 1.62
C ALA A 38 5.90 5.87 1.77
N LYS A 39 5.74 6.34 3.00
CA LYS A 39 5.44 7.76 3.29
C LYS A 39 6.56 8.69 2.85
N GLN A 40 7.82 8.30 3.01
CA GLN A 40 8.96 9.12 2.55
C GLN A 40 8.96 9.28 1.03
N TYR A 41 8.73 8.19 0.28
CA TYR A 41 8.62 8.26 -1.18
C TYR A 41 7.46 9.12 -1.64
N LEU A 42 6.27 8.94 -1.05
CA LEU A 42 5.08 9.74 -1.37
C LEU A 42 5.24 11.22 -1.02
N ASN A 43 6.05 11.56 -0.02
CA ASN A 43 6.38 12.96 0.29
C ASN A 43 7.28 13.60 -0.78
N PHE A 44 8.15 12.82 -1.42
CA PHE A 44 9.09 13.32 -2.43
C PHE A 44 8.41 13.50 -3.79
N GLN A 45 7.63 12.52 -4.26
CA GLN A 45 6.98 12.57 -5.57
C GLN A 45 5.70 11.73 -5.64
N GLY A 46 4.98 11.82 -6.76
CA GLY A 46 3.85 10.97 -7.06
C GLY A 46 4.28 9.52 -7.31
N PHE A 47 3.51 8.56 -6.81
CA PHE A 47 3.68 7.14 -7.11
C PHE A 47 2.34 6.48 -7.33
N SER A 48 2.28 5.59 -8.32
CA SER A 48 1.20 4.61 -8.40
C SER A 48 1.34 3.60 -7.27
N ARG A 49 0.24 2.94 -6.91
CA ARG A 49 0.26 1.83 -5.95
C ARG A 49 1.28 0.76 -6.38
N SER A 50 1.24 0.37 -7.65
CA SER A 50 2.12 -0.68 -8.18
C SER A 50 3.59 -0.24 -8.21
N GLY A 51 3.85 1.01 -8.57
CA GLY A 51 5.18 1.62 -8.60
C GLY A 51 5.79 1.73 -7.22
N LEU A 52 5.00 2.11 -6.21
CA LEU A 52 5.47 2.20 -4.84
C LEU A 52 5.82 0.82 -4.27
N ILE A 53 4.99 -0.19 -4.51
CA ILE A 53 5.29 -1.58 -4.12
C ILE A 53 6.59 -2.04 -4.78
N ARG A 54 6.74 -1.82 -6.11
CA ARG A 54 7.98 -2.16 -6.82
C ARG A 54 9.20 -1.45 -6.25
N GLN A 55 9.08 -0.17 -5.91
CA GLN A 55 10.17 0.61 -5.34
C GLN A 55 10.60 0.05 -3.98
N LEU A 56 9.63 -0.24 -3.09
CA LEU A 56 9.89 -0.81 -1.77
C LEU A 56 10.50 -2.22 -1.86
N SER A 57 10.03 -3.05 -2.79
CA SER A 57 10.51 -4.43 -2.90
C SER A 57 11.75 -4.60 -3.78
N SER A 58 12.17 -3.56 -4.50
CA SER A 58 13.33 -3.62 -5.38
C SER A 58 14.61 -3.79 -4.58
N THR A 59 15.50 -4.67 -5.02
CA THR A 59 16.86 -4.80 -4.46
C THR A 59 17.73 -3.56 -4.69
N TYR A 60 17.34 -2.69 -5.62
CA TYR A 60 17.95 -1.37 -5.83
C TYR A 60 17.23 -0.24 -5.08
N GLY A 61 16.08 -0.54 -4.46
CA GLY A 61 15.33 0.35 -3.59
C GLY A 61 15.58 -0.02 -2.13
N ASP A 62 14.52 -0.50 -1.45
CA ASP A 62 14.61 -0.86 -0.03
C ASP A 62 14.77 -2.37 0.23
N GLY A 63 14.46 -3.22 -0.75
CA GLY A 63 14.63 -4.68 -0.65
C GLY A 63 13.68 -5.38 0.31
N TYR A 64 12.50 -4.82 0.62
CA TYR A 64 11.48 -5.50 1.42
C TYR A 64 10.89 -6.70 0.66
N ASP A 65 10.40 -7.70 1.40
CA ASP A 65 9.55 -8.74 0.82
C ASP A 65 8.32 -8.10 0.17
N VAL A 66 7.96 -8.57 -1.02
CA VAL A 66 6.82 -8.03 -1.79
C VAL A 66 5.53 -8.06 -0.97
N ALA A 67 5.34 -9.10 -0.14
CA ALA A 67 4.19 -9.22 0.74
C ALA A 67 4.13 -8.09 1.79
N ASP A 68 5.26 -7.78 2.43
CA ASP A 68 5.33 -6.71 3.43
C ASP A 68 5.19 -5.33 2.79
N ALA A 69 5.80 -5.10 1.63
CA ALA A 69 5.62 -3.87 0.86
C ALA A 69 4.15 -3.67 0.44
N THR A 70 3.47 -4.75 0.02
CA THR A 70 2.05 -4.70 -0.37
C THR A 70 1.17 -4.36 0.83
N VAL A 71 1.34 -5.07 1.95
CA VAL A 71 0.58 -4.78 3.19
C VAL A 71 0.84 -3.35 3.66
N ALA A 72 2.09 -2.89 3.60
CA ALA A 72 2.44 -1.53 3.99
C ALA A 72 1.73 -0.48 3.13
N VAL A 73 1.80 -0.59 1.80
CA VAL A 73 1.14 0.34 0.88
C VAL A 73 -0.38 0.30 1.05
N ASP A 74 -0.97 -0.88 1.23
CA ASP A 74 -2.42 -1.06 1.40
C ASP A 74 -2.94 -0.59 2.75
N SER A 75 -2.08 -0.52 3.76
CA SER A 75 -2.43 0.03 5.08
C SER A 75 -2.58 1.56 5.06
N LEU A 76 -2.10 2.23 4.01
CA LEU A 76 -2.17 3.68 3.86
C LEU A 76 -3.47 4.10 3.19
N ASN A 77 -4.13 5.13 3.73
CA ASN A 77 -5.26 5.78 3.08
C ASN A 77 -4.76 6.81 2.05
N ILE A 78 -4.45 6.36 0.83
CA ILE A 78 -3.92 7.19 -0.25
C ILE A 78 -4.97 7.40 -1.33
N ASP A 79 -5.11 8.65 -1.77
CA ASP A 79 -5.80 9.00 -3.00
C ASP A 79 -4.84 8.82 -4.18
N TRP A 80 -4.98 7.71 -4.91
CA TRP A 80 -4.12 7.39 -6.05
C TRP A 80 -4.38 8.28 -7.26
N ASN A 81 -5.57 8.86 -7.39
CA ASN A 81 -5.88 9.86 -8.41
C ASN A 81 -5.09 11.15 -8.15
N GLN A 82 -4.98 11.58 -6.89
CA GLN A 82 -4.11 12.70 -6.49
C GLN A 82 -2.63 12.39 -6.78
N GLN A 83 -2.16 11.17 -6.53
CA GLN A 83 -0.79 10.79 -6.87
C GLN A 83 -0.55 10.84 -8.38
N ALA A 84 -1.49 10.35 -9.20
CA ALA A 84 -1.40 10.43 -10.66
C ALA A 84 -1.34 11.87 -11.17
N ALA A 85 -2.13 12.78 -10.59
CA ALA A 85 -2.07 14.21 -10.92
C ALA A 85 -0.71 14.83 -10.57
N ARG A 86 -0.11 14.46 -9.42
CA ARG A 86 1.24 14.91 -9.05
C ARG A 86 2.30 14.39 -10.03
N SER A 87 2.26 13.10 -10.38
CA SER A 87 3.15 12.52 -11.40
C SER A 87 3.00 13.23 -12.75
N ALA A 88 1.76 13.50 -13.18
CA ALA A 88 1.47 14.18 -14.43
C ALA A 88 2.11 15.57 -14.49
N GLN A 89 1.93 16.38 -13.43
CA GLN A 89 2.54 17.70 -13.32
C GLN A 89 4.08 17.62 -13.30
N GLN A 90 4.64 16.64 -12.60
CA GLN A 90 6.08 16.43 -12.55
C GLN A 90 6.65 16.12 -13.94
N TYR A 91 6.06 15.21 -14.70
CA TYR A 91 6.50 14.93 -16.07
C TYR A 91 6.49 16.18 -16.95
N LEU A 92 5.41 16.96 -16.89
CA LEU A 92 5.25 18.20 -17.66
C LEU A 92 6.23 19.30 -17.24
N SER A 93 6.77 19.25 -16.02
CA SER A 93 7.80 20.18 -15.56
C SER A 93 9.18 19.91 -16.20
N PHE A 94 9.43 18.67 -16.64
CA PHE A 94 10.70 18.28 -17.25
C PHE A 94 10.65 18.27 -18.78
N GLN A 95 9.53 17.88 -19.38
CA GLN A 95 9.38 17.85 -20.83
C GLN A 95 7.91 17.93 -21.27
N GLY A 96 7.69 18.30 -22.54
CA GLY A 96 6.35 18.30 -23.12
C GLY A 96 5.83 16.88 -23.41
N PHE A 97 4.54 16.69 -23.21
CA PHE A 97 3.80 15.49 -23.62
C PHE A 97 2.52 15.90 -24.38
N SER A 98 2.05 15.03 -25.28
CA SER A 98 0.65 15.06 -25.74
C SER A 98 -0.26 14.44 -24.67
N CYS A 99 -1.57 14.69 -24.72
CA CYS A 99 -2.52 14.10 -23.77
C CYS A 99 -2.42 12.56 -23.73
N THR A 100 -2.52 11.91 -24.90
CA THR A 100 -2.37 10.45 -25.01
C THR A 100 -0.99 9.97 -24.55
N GLY A 101 0.07 10.73 -24.88
CA GLY A 101 1.43 10.38 -24.45
C GLY A 101 1.59 10.40 -22.94
N LEU A 102 1.01 11.41 -22.26
CA LEU A 102 1.05 11.52 -20.81
C LEU A 102 0.26 10.41 -20.13
N ILE A 103 -0.95 10.11 -20.64
CA ILE A 103 -1.76 8.99 -20.14
C ILE A 103 -0.99 7.67 -20.27
N ASN A 104 -0.39 7.42 -21.43
CA ASN A 104 0.40 6.20 -21.66
C ASN A 104 1.62 6.12 -20.75
N GLN A 105 2.30 7.25 -20.49
CA GLN A 105 3.45 7.28 -19.59
C GLN A 105 3.06 6.93 -18.15
N LEU A 106 1.93 7.45 -17.68
CA LEU A 106 1.40 7.19 -16.35
C LEU A 106 0.91 5.74 -16.21
N SER A 107 0.21 5.19 -17.20
CA SER A 107 -0.37 3.84 -17.11
C SER A 107 0.61 2.71 -17.44
N SER A 108 1.67 3.00 -18.22
CA SER A 108 2.63 1.99 -18.65
C SER A 108 3.33 1.31 -17.48
N SER A 109 3.47 -0.02 -17.53
CA SER A 109 4.23 -0.79 -16.54
C SER A 109 5.73 -0.49 -16.58
N ALA A 110 6.25 -0.03 -17.71
CA ALA A 110 7.61 0.48 -17.86
C ALA A 110 7.74 1.96 -17.44
N GLY A 111 6.61 2.64 -17.24
CA GLY A 111 6.51 3.97 -16.63
C GLY A 111 6.06 3.87 -15.18
N ASP A 112 4.99 4.59 -14.83
CA ASP A 112 4.53 4.67 -13.44
C ASP A 112 3.65 3.48 -13.03
N GLY A 113 2.86 2.92 -13.95
CA GLY A 113 1.98 1.78 -13.69
C GLY A 113 0.75 2.12 -12.85
N TYR A 114 0.19 3.32 -13.05
CA TYR A 114 -1.17 3.65 -12.63
C TYR A 114 -2.20 2.80 -13.39
N THR A 115 -3.40 2.64 -12.83
CA THR A 115 -4.52 2.16 -13.63
C THR A 115 -4.84 3.15 -14.75
N GLU A 116 -5.46 2.71 -15.84
CA GLU A 116 -5.85 3.60 -16.93
C GLU A 116 -6.76 4.75 -16.44
N SER A 117 -7.66 4.47 -15.50
CA SER A 117 -8.54 5.48 -14.91
C SER A 117 -7.79 6.52 -14.08
N GLU A 118 -6.78 6.12 -13.31
CA GLU A 118 -5.96 7.04 -12.52
C GLU A 118 -5.06 7.88 -13.43
N ALA A 119 -4.45 7.26 -14.44
CA ALA A 119 -3.64 7.94 -15.45
C ALA A 119 -4.47 8.98 -16.22
N TYR A 120 -5.68 8.61 -16.64
CA TYR A 120 -6.62 9.53 -17.28
C TYR A 120 -7.00 10.69 -16.35
N TYR A 121 -7.36 10.39 -15.10
CA TYR A 121 -7.67 11.42 -14.11
C TYR A 121 -6.49 12.39 -13.93
N GLY A 122 -5.28 11.86 -13.72
CA GLY A 122 -4.08 12.65 -13.50
C GLY A 122 -3.75 13.57 -14.66
N ALA A 123 -3.85 13.07 -15.89
CA ALA A 123 -3.62 13.85 -17.10
C ALA A 123 -4.67 14.97 -17.27
N GLN A 124 -5.94 14.72 -16.92
CA GLN A 124 -7.02 15.72 -16.93
C GLN A 124 -6.82 16.87 -15.92
N GLN A 125 -6.00 16.67 -14.87
CA GLN A 125 -5.63 17.74 -13.94
C GLN A 125 -4.53 18.68 -14.48
N THR A 126 -4.21 18.59 -15.77
CA THR A 126 -3.18 19.39 -16.44
C THR A 126 -3.78 20.10 -17.66
N ASN A 127 -3.12 21.16 -18.14
CA ASN A 127 -3.53 21.85 -19.36
C ASN A 127 -3.28 21.03 -20.64
N THR A 128 -2.57 19.89 -20.54
CA THR A 128 -2.20 19.06 -21.69
C THR A 128 -3.39 18.28 -22.27
N CYS A 129 -4.44 18.04 -21.47
CA CYS A 129 -5.61 17.23 -21.84
C CYS A 129 -6.94 18.01 -21.88
N GLN A 130 -6.85 19.35 -21.85
CA GLN A 130 -8.01 20.24 -21.98
C GLN A 130 -8.42 20.46 -23.44
#